data_AF-A0A968I9X6-F1
#
_entry.id   AF-A0A968I9X6-F1
#
_cell.length_a   1.000
_cell.length_b   1.000
_cell.length_c   1.000
_cell.angle_alpha   90.00
_cell.angle_beta   90.00
_cell.angle_gamma   90.00
#
_symmetry.space_group_name_H-M   'P 1'
#
loop_
_entity.id
_entity.type
_entity.pdbx_description
1 polymer ?
#
loop_
_entity_poly.entity_id
_entity_poly.type
_entity_poly.pdbx_seq_one_letter_code
_entity_poly.pdbx_strand_id
1 'polypeptide(L)'
;MPNAQVTFLVEPQRQTLNDRLWEKSWDILFFAGHSKSQEKSGHISINPNDNLTLQELSEALKKTVKNGLQLAIFNSCDGLGLAYQLERLQIPQIVVMAEPVPDLVAQEFLKYFLNGFASGKSLYQAIREARKRLQGLEDKFPCASWLPVSCQNPAVDPFTYPLKKEKYPIQLPIIASAIATTLIIGMRSLGLLQIGELQTFDKLMRLRPDKGIDSRLLVVEATEEDLNRYGFPLPDEILARAIAKLESKQARVIGLDIFRDRPIGEGNSQLLQQIARDNFVAICSSQETNNPNKSGIAPPPNIPESRLGFSDVVVDPDGVVRRHLMFMQPSHNDPCATNHAFSIRIALQYLAAEGIEPQIAGRHQIKIGKAIFEELSANSGAYQGIDDRGFQILLNYRSPEKVARQVRLSEVLSDRINPEWIKDKIVLIGVSAPISSDNFFTPYSAGYFPYQKMPGITIQAQTTSQILSAVLDGEPLLSVWNDWGEGAWILAWSIVGGIIAWQSRSIWVWILIASSGILVLSAVCLGLLIAGIWVPLVPSAIATIITGGIVIVYKRHYDNRAIN
;
A
#
# COMPACT_ATOMS: atom_id res chain seq x y z
N MET A 1 -11.13 -41.48 16.34
CA MET A 1 -11.12 -40.51 15.23
C MET A 1 -10.33 -39.28 15.68
N PRO A 2 -9.11 -39.07 15.18
CA PRO A 2 -8.25 -37.96 15.60
C PRO A 2 -8.80 -36.60 15.11
N ASN A 3 -8.98 -35.63 16.01
CA ASN A 3 -9.55 -34.29 15.75
C ASN A 3 -11.08 -34.22 15.53
N ALA A 4 -11.83 -35.29 15.84
CA ALA A 4 -13.29 -35.20 15.85
C ALA A 4 -13.79 -34.43 17.09
N GLN A 5 -14.65 -33.43 16.88
CA GLN A 5 -15.37 -32.77 17.97
C GLN A 5 -16.61 -33.62 18.32
N VAL A 6 -16.63 -34.19 19.51
CA VAL A 6 -17.74 -35.06 19.97
C VAL A 6 -18.61 -34.28 20.94
N THR A 7 -19.92 -34.24 20.67
CA THR A 7 -20.91 -33.72 21.62
C THR A 7 -21.74 -34.89 22.13
N PHE A 8 -21.71 -35.14 23.43
CA PHE A 8 -22.51 -36.19 24.07
C PHE A 8 -23.85 -35.64 24.53
N LEU A 9 -24.93 -36.36 24.20
CA LEU A 9 -26.27 -36.13 24.74
C LEU A 9 -26.66 -37.39 25.53
N VAL A 10 -26.45 -37.35 26.85
CA VAL A 10 -26.78 -38.47 27.75
C VAL A 10 -28.19 -38.24 28.28
N GLU A 11 -29.10 -39.17 28.00
CA GLU A 11 -30.52 -39.11 28.38
C GLU A 11 -31.16 -37.72 28.16
N PRO A 12 -31.03 -37.11 26.96
CA PRO A 12 -31.51 -35.75 26.74
C PRO A 12 -33.04 -35.66 26.83
N GLN A 13 -33.54 -34.48 27.19
CA GLN A 13 -34.95 -34.15 26.96
C GLN A 13 -35.21 -33.97 25.45
N ARG A 14 -36.43 -34.28 25.01
CA ARG A 14 -36.86 -34.13 23.60
C ARG A 14 -36.50 -32.77 23.00
N GLN A 15 -36.77 -31.69 23.72
CA GLN A 15 -36.51 -30.33 23.24
C GLN A 15 -35.02 -30.07 23.02
N THR A 16 -34.17 -30.50 23.97
CA THR A 16 -32.72 -30.36 23.85
C THR A 16 -32.17 -31.13 22.64
N LEU A 17 -32.66 -32.35 22.38
CA LEU A 17 -32.27 -33.11 21.20
C LEU A 17 -32.66 -32.37 19.91
N ASN A 18 -33.90 -31.87 19.84
CA ASN A 18 -34.39 -31.14 18.68
C ASN A 18 -33.56 -29.86 18.42
N ASP A 19 -33.34 -29.03 19.43
CA ASP A 19 -32.59 -27.77 19.28
C ASP A 19 -31.15 -28.04 18.82
N ARG A 20 -30.51 -29.09 19.35
CA ARG A 20 -29.16 -29.49 18.94
C ARG A 20 -29.08 -29.95 17.49
N LEU A 21 -30.09 -30.66 16.99
CA LEU A 21 -30.17 -31.07 15.58
C LEU A 21 -30.42 -29.87 14.65
N TRP A 22 -31.07 -28.80 15.14
CA TRP A 22 -31.36 -27.59 14.36
C TRP A 22 -30.23 -26.58 14.32
N GLU A 23 -29.58 -26.32 15.46
CA GLU A 23 -28.62 -25.22 15.64
C GLU A 23 -27.22 -25.51 15.08
N LYS A 24 -26.81 -26.79 15.09
CA LYS A 24 -25.46 -27.20 14.68
C LYS A 24 -25.47 -28.03 13.40
N SER A 25 -24.37 -27.95 12.64
CA SER A 25 -24.06 -28.91 11.58
C SER A 25 -23.38 -30.14 12.18
N TRP A 26 -23.75 -31.32 11.69
CA TRP A 26 -23.25 -32.60 12.19
C TRP A 26 -22.78 -33.43 11.01
N ASP A 27 -21.51 -33.88 10.99
CA ASP A 27 -21.01 -34.77 9.93
C ASP A 27 -21.43 -36.23 10.17
N ILE A 28 -21.46 -36.64 11.45
CA ILE A 28 -21.79 -38.00 11.90
C ILE A 28 -22.78 -37.92 13.06
N LEU A 29 -23.90 -38.64 12.94
CA LEU A 29 -24.86 -38.85 14.02
C LEU A 29 -24.68 -40.27 14.55
N PHE A 30 -24.52 -40.42 15.86
CA PHE A 30 -24.41 -41.73 16.52
C PHE A 30 -25.47 -41.85 17.60
N PHE A 31 -26.29 -42.89 17.51
CA PHE A 31 -27.29 -43.25 18.50
C PHE A 31 -26.97 -44.63 19.09
N ALA A 32 -26.94 -44.71 20.42
CA ALA A 32 -26.83 -45.95 21.18
C ALA A 32 -27.90 -45.96 22.26
N GLY A 33 -28.79 -46.95 22.22
CA GLY A 33 -29.93 -47.03 23.12
C GLY A 33 -30.94 -48.08 22.67
N HIS A 34 -32.04 -48.18 23.41
CA HIS A 34 -33.10 -49.11 23.08
C HIS A 34 -33.95 -48.59 21.92
N SER A 35 -34.23 -49.46 20.96
CA SER A 35 -35.21 -49.23 19.92
C SER A 35 -36.20 -50.38 19.87
N LYS A 36 -37.44 -50.07 19.49
CA LYS A 36 -38.49 -51.06 19.29
C LYS A 36 -39.32 -50.66 18.07
N SER A 37 -39.47 -51.55 17.09
CA SER A 37 -40.45 -51.35 16.02
C SER A 37 -41.76 -52.01 16.37
N GLN A 38 -42.85 -51.29 16.11
CA GLN A 38 -44.20 -51.83 16.12
C GLN A 38 -44.75 -51.69 14.69
N GLU A 39 -44.99 -52.83 14.04
CA GLU A 39 -45.37 -52.93 12.62
C GLU A 39 -44.41 -52.20 11.66
N LYS A 40 -44.75 -50.95 11.29
CA LYS A 40 -44.02 -50.10 10.32
C LYS A 40 -43.45 -48.82 10.96
N SER A 41 -43.55 -48.67 12.28
CA SER A 41 -43.06 -47.51 13.03
C SER A 41 -41.94 -47.90 13.99
N GLY A 42 -40.74 -47.35 13.78
CA GLY A 42 -39.62 -47.50 14.69
C GLY A 42 -39.63 -46.43 15.78
N HIS A 43 -39.53 -46.86 17.05
CA HIS A 43 -39.38 -45.97 18.20
C HIS A 43 -37.95 -46.06 18.74
N ILE A 44 -37.39 -44.90 19.10
CA ILE A 44 -36.12 -44.79 19.83
C ILE A 44 -36.38 -44.22 21.23
N SER A 45 -35.83 -44.88 22.24
CA SER A 45 -35.85 -44.40 23.62
C SER A 45 -34.67 -43.45 23.83
N ILE A 46 -34.94 -42.16 24.05
CA ILE A 46 -33.88 -41.16 24.25
C ILE A 46 -33.55 -40.96 25.74
N ASN A 47 -34.47 -41.30 26.64
CA ASN A 47 -34.30 -41.35 28.09
C ASN A 47 -35.34 -42.34 28.67
N PRO A 48 -35.34 -42.63 29.99
CA PRO A 48 -36.29 -43.60 30.58
C PRO A 48 -37.78 -43.26 30.42
N ASN A 49 -38.12 -42.00 30.14
CA ASN A 49 -39.50 -41.49 30.10
C ASN A 49 -39.98 -41.15 28.68
N ASP A 50 -39.07 -40.86 27.75
CA ASP A 50 -39.38 -40.38 26.41
C ASP A 50 -39.04 -41.41 25.32
N ASN A 51 -40.08 -41.86 24.62
CA ASN A 51 -39.97 -42.66 23.40
C ASN A 51 -40.39 -41.82 22.20
N LEU A 52 -39.51 -41.67 21.21
CA LEU A 52 -39.76 -40.87 20.01
C LEU A 52 -39.88 -41.74 18.77
N THR A 53 -40.79 -41.38 17.88
CA THR A 53 -40.82 -41.90 16.51
C THR A 53 -39.85 -41.13 15.61
N LEU A 54 -39.32 -41.78 14.57
CA LEU A 54 -38.52 -41.07 13.57
C LEU A 54 -39.32 -39.99 12.81
N GLN A 55 -40.65 -40.11 12.76
CA GLN A 55 -41.51 -39.07 12.18
C GLN A 55 -41.47 -37.77 13.00
N GLU A 56 -41.44 -37.88 14.34
CA GLU A 56 -41.33 -36.72 15.23
C GLU A 56 -39.98 -36.00 15.13
N LEU A 57 -38.93 -36.72 14.72
CA LEU A 57 -37.60 -36.16 14.47
C LEU A 57 -37.34 -35.85 12.99
N SER A 58 -38.28 -36.13 12.10
CA SER A 58 -38.05 -36.10 10.64
C SER A 58 -37.61 -34.72 10.14
N GLU A 59 -38.22 -33.64 10.62
CA GLU A 59 -37.86 -32.28 10.19
C GLU A 59 -36.49 -31.85 10.72
N ALA A 60 -36.16 -32.19 11.97
CA ALA A 60 -34.84 -31.94 12.54
C ALA A 60 -33.74 -32.74 11.83
N LEU A 61 -33.99 -34.01 11.51
CA LEU A 61 -33.05 -34.86 10.76
C LEU A 61 -32.91 -34.40 9.30
N LYS A 62 -33.99 -34.01 8.61
CA LYS A 62 -33.89 -33.40 7.27
C LYS A 62 -33.06 -32.13 7.30
N LYS A 63 -33.23 -31.28 8.31
CA LYS A 63 -32.41 -30.08 8.52
C LYS A 63 -30.94 -30.46 8.76
N THR A 64 -30.69 -31.50 9.55
CA THR A 64 -29.35 -32.02 9.83
C THR A 64 -28.66 -32.56 8.56
N VAL A 65 -29.40 -33.27 7.70
CA VAL A 65 -28.93 -33.71 6.37
C VAL A 65 -28.58 -32.53 5.48
N LYS A 66 -29.47 -31.54 5.37
CA LYS A 66 -29.19 -30.29 4.63
C LYS A 66 -27.98 -29.52 5.19
N ASN A 67 -27.71 -29.65 6.49
CA ASN A 67 -26.58 -29.01 7.15
C ASN A 67 -25.29 -29.86 7.11
N GLY A 68 -25.25 -30.97 6.36
CA GLY A 68 -24.01 -31.70 6.06
C GLY A 68 -23.88 -33.10 6.67
N LEU A 69 -24.94 -33.70 7.21
CA LEU A 69 -24.88 -35.08 7.73
C LEU A 69 -24.54 -36.10 6.65
N GLN A 70 -23.40 -36.78 6.81
CA GLN A 70 -22.91 -37.79 5.87
C GLN A 70 -23.17 -39.22 6.35
N LEU A 71 -23.15 -39.45 7.66
CA LEU A 71 -23.25 -40.77 8.25
C LEU A 71 -24.14 -40.79 9.49
N ALA A 72 -25.11 -41.69 9.54
CA ALA A 72 -25.88 -41.98 10.73
C ALA A 72 -25.66 -43.42 11.19
N ILE A 73 -25.31 -43.63 12.45
CA ILE A 73 -25.06 -44.95 13.04
C ILE A 73 -26.08 -45.16 14.15
N PHE A 74 -26.96 -46.15 13.97
CA PHE A 74 -27.96 -46.57 14.94
C PHE A 74 -27.56 -47.93 15.52
N ASN A 75 -26.95 -47.89 16.69
CA ASN A 75 -26.49 -49.07 17.42
C ASN A 75 -27.57 -49.50 18.43
N SER A 76 -28.67 -50.07 17.92
CA SER A 76 -29.87 -50.39 18.71
C SER A 76 -30.50 -51.73 18.27
N CYS A 77 -31.34 -52.31 19.12
CA CYS A 77 -31.81 -53.70 19.00
C CYS A 77 -32.79 -54.01 17.85
N ASP A 78 -33.19 -53.02 17.05
CA ASP A 78 -34.13 -53.19 15.94
C ASP A 78 -33.83 -52.20 14.80
N GLY A 79 -32.78 -52.49 14.04
CA GLY A 79 -32.25 -51.56 13.05
C GLY A 79 -32.87 -51.63 11.67
N LEU A 80 -33.47 -52.77 11.27
CA LEU A 80 -34.04 -52.93 9.91
C LEU A 80 -35.33 -52.12 9.72
N GLY A 81 -36.21 -52.08 10.73
CA GLY A 81 -37.41 -51.23 10.71
C GLY A 81 -37.08 -49.73 10.66
N LEU A 82 -36.02 -49.33 11.38
CA LEU A 82 -35.51 -47.95 11.36
C LEU A 82 -34.86 -47.60 10.02
N ALA A 83 -34.10 -48.52 9.41
CA ALA A 83 -33.40 -48.27 8.15
C ALA A 83 -34.33 -47.82 7.02
N TYR A 84 -35.51 -48.43 6.88
CA TYR A 84 -36.49 -48.06 5.85
C TYR A 84 -37.06 -46.63 6.05
N GLN A 85 -37.22 -46.20 7.31
CA GLN A 85 -37.68 -44.84 7.62
C GLN A 85 -36.58 -43.81 7.44
N LEU A 86 -35.34 -44.15 7.81
CA LEU A 86 -34.16 -43.31 7.67
C LEU A 86 -33.76 -43.11 6.20
N GLU A 87 -33.97 -44.12 5.34
CA GLU A 87 -33.76 -44.00 3.89
C GLU A 87 -34.58 -42.86 3.27
N ARG A 88 -35.84 -42.67 3.73
CA ARG A 88 -36.71 -41.58 3.26
C ARG A 88 -36.21 -40.18 3.61
N LEU A 89 -35.28 -40.08 4.57
CA LEU A 89 -34.64 -38.82 4.96
C LEU A 89 -33.45 -38.48 4.07
N GLN A 90 -33.13 -39.31 3.08
CA GLN A 90 -32.01 -39.14 2.14
C GLN A 90 -30.64 -38.99 2.83
N ILE A 91 -30.47 -39.63 4.00
CA ILE A 91 -29.17 -39.69 4.66
C ILE A 91 -28.22 -40.48 3.74
N PRO A 92 -27.03 -39.95 3.37
CA PRO A 92 -26.15 -40.60 2.40
C PRO A 92 -25.75 -42.03 2.78
N GLN A 93 -25.43 -42.24 4.06
CA GLN A 93 -25.00 -43.52 4.59
C GLN A 93 -25.56 -43.78 5.98
N ILE A 94 -26.11 -44.98 6.18
CA ILE A 94 -26.70 -45.40 7.45
C ILE A 94 -26.07 -46.74 7.85
N VAL A 95 -25.71 -46.88 9.13
CA VAL A 95 -25.30 -48.16 9.73
C VAL A 95 -26.31 -48.53 10.80
N VAL A 96 -26.87 -49.73 10.71
CA VAL A 96 -27.86 -50.27 11.64
C VAL A 96 -27.47 -51.69 12.07
N MET A 97 -28.14 -52.22 13.09
CA MET A 97 -28.02 -53.64 13.46
C MET A 97 -29.21 -54.44 12.91
N ALA A 98 -28.93 -55.57 12.25
CA ALA A 98 -29.94 -56.42 11.63
C ALA A 98 -30.94 -57.00 12.64
N GLU A 99 -30.45 -57.30 13.84
CA GLU A 99 -31.17 -57.97 14.93
C GLU A 99 -30.72 -57.40 16.28
N PRO A 100 -31.42 -57.73 17.39
CA PRO A 100 -31.00 -57.36 18.74
C PRO A 100 -29.51 -57.66 19.00
N VAL A 101 -28.73 -56.60 19.26
CA VAL A 101 -27.28 -56.70 19.47
C VAL A 101 -26.96 -56.70 20.97
N PRO A 102 -26.15 -57.64 21.47
CA PRO A 102 -25.61 -57.57 22.82
C PRO A 102 -24.66 -56.37 22.98
N ASP A 103 -24.67 -55.71 24.15
CA ASP A 103 -23.87 -54.51 24.41
C ASP A 103 -22.38 -54.69 24.08
N LEU A 104 -21.80 -55.83 24.42
CA LEU A 104 -20.40 -56.13 24.14
C LEU A 104 -20.12 -56.17 22.63
N VAL A 105 -21.01 -56.76 21.84
CA VAL A 105 -20.87 -56.84 20.37
C VAL A 105 -21.04 -55.46 19.75
N ALA A 106 -22.01 -54.68 20.22
CA ALA A 106 -22.27 -53.31 19.81
C ALA A 106 -21.06 -52.38 20.04
N GLN A 107 -20.43 -52.50 21.21
CA GLN A 107 -19.25 -51.71 21.60
C GLN A 107 -18.01 -52.11 20.80
N GLU A 108 -17.74 -53.42 20.67
CA GLU A 108 -16.59 -53.92 19.91
C GLU A 108 -16.72 -53.63 18.42
N PHE A 109 -17.93 -53.71 17.85
CA PHE A 109 -18.19 -53.27 16.48
C PHE A 109 -17.77 -51.81 16.28
N LEU A 110 -18.29 -50.91 17.12
CA LEU A 110 -18.04 -49.48 17.00
C LEU A 110 -16.55 -49.18 17.11
N LYS A 111 -15.86 -49.83 18.05
CA LYS A 111 -14.41 -49.70 18.23
C LYS A 111 -13.63 -50.14 16.99
N TYR A 112 -13.93 -51.30 16.42
CA TYR A 112 -13.26 -51.77 15.21
C TYR A 112 -13.57 -50.91 13.98
N PHE A 113 -14.84 -50.53 13.82
CA PHE A 113 -15.29 -49.66 12.76
C PHE A 113 -14.59 -48.31 12.81
N LEU A 114 -14.63 -47.61 13.96
CA LEU A 114 -14.02 -46.30 14.12
C LEU A 114 -12.50 -46.34 13.95
N ASN A 115 -11.83 -47.43 14.33
CA ASN A 115 -10.39 -47.61 14.11
C ASN A 115 -10.08 -47.76 12.61
N GLY A 116 -10.80 -48.63 11.91
CA GLY A 116 -10.67 -48.79 10.47
C GLY A 116 -10.99 -47.50 9.71
N PHE A 117 -12.08 -46.83 10.08
CA PHE A 117 -12.54 -45.60 9.46
C PHE A 117 -11.57 -44.43 9.72
N ALA A 118 -11.05 -44.29 10.94
CA ALA A 118 -10.03 -43.29 11.27
C ALA A 118 -8.69 -43.52 10.54
N SER A 119 -8.42 -44.74 10.06
CA SER A 119 -7.21 -45.08 9.31
C SER A 119 -7.27 -44.76 7.80
N GLY A 120 -8.34 -44.09 7.33
CA GLY A 120 -8.50 -43.68 5.93
C GLY A 120 -9.21 -44.70 5.04
N LYS A 121 -9.72 -45.79 5.60
CA LYS A 121 -10.53 -46.78 4.85
C LYS A 121 -11.90 -46.19 4.50
N SER A 122 -12.48 -46.59 3.37
CA SER A 122 -13.86 -46.22 3.04
C SER A 122 -14.84 -46.78 4.08
N LEU A 123 -16.02 -46.19 4.23
CA LEU A 123 -17.05 -46.67 5.16
C LEU A 123 -17.26 -48.19 5.02
N TYR A 124 -17.46 -48.66 3.79
CA TYR A 124 -17.69 -50.08 3.51
C TYR A 124 -16.50 -50.97 3.90
N GLN A 125 -15.28 -50.54 3.62
CA GLN A 125 -14.07 -51.28 4.01
C GLN A 125 -13.93 -51.36 5.54
N ALA A 126 -14.20 -50.25 6.24
CA ALA A 126 -14.17 -50.18 7.70
C ALA A 126 -15.24 -51.11 8.33
N ILE A 127 -16.47 -51.12 7.80
CA ILE A 127 -17.54 -52.01 8.26
C ILE A 127 -17.19 -53.48 8.00
N ARG A 128 -16.70 -53.80 6.79
CA ARG A 128 -16.31 -55.18 6.43
C ARG A 128 -15.21 -55.71 7.34
N GLU A 129 -14.21 -54.90 7.66
CA GLU A 129 -13.15 -55.30 8.58
C GLU A 129 -13.66 -55.43 10.02
N ALA A 130 -14.52 -54.51 10.47
CA ALA A 130 -15.14 -54.61 11.79
C ALA A 130 -15.93 -55.92 11.94
N ARG A 131 -16.74 -56.28 10.93
CA ARG A 131 -17.47 -57.56 10.88
C ARG A 131 -16.53 -58.76 10.95
N LYS A 132 -15.42 -58.76 10.20
CA LYS A 132 -14.41 -59.85 10.29
C LYS A 132 -13.82 -60.00 11.69
N ARG A 133 -13.55 -58.89 12.39
CA ARG A 133 -13.02 -58.94 13.76
C ARG A 133 -14.04 -59.45 14.77
N LEU A 134 -15.33 -59.21 14.55
CA LEU A 134 -16.41 -59.74 15.39
C LEU A 134 -16.53 -61.27 15.34
N GLN A 135 -15.97 -61.95 14.34
CA GLN A 135 -15.93 -63.43 14.30
C GLN A 135 -15.25 -64.01 15.55
N GLY A 136 -14.30 -63.29 16.15
CA GLY A 136 -13.65 -63.70 17.39
C GLY A 136 -14.56 -63.71 18.62
N LEU A 137 -15.80 -63.24 18.51
CA LEU A 137 -16.82 -63.26 19.56
C LEU A 137 -17.94 -64.29 19.28
N GLU A 138 -17.88 -65.02 18.17
CA GLU A 138 -18.95 -65.95 17.76
C GLU A 138 -19.00 -67.23 18.59
N ASP A 139 -17.97 -67.51 19.39
CA ASP A 139 -17.96 -68.55 20.43
C ASP A 139 -18.99 -68.26 21.54
N LYS A 140 -19.21 -66.97 21.84
CA LYS A 140 -20.13 -66.49 22.89
C LYS A 140 -21.41 -65.88 22.32
N PHE A 141 -21.34 -65.28 21.14
CA PHE A 141 -22.44 -64.59 20.48
C PHE A 141 -22.54 -65.08 19.04
N PRO A 142 -23.25 -66.19 18.78
CA PRO A 142 -23.39 -66.76 17.45
C PRO A 142 -23.83 -65.71 16.43
N CYS A 143 -23.19 -65.71 15.26
CA CYS A 143 -23.47 -64.78 14.16
C CYS A 143 -23.22 -63.29 14.47
N ALA A 144 -22.43 -62.93 15.49
CA ALA A 144 -22.08 -61.54 15.80
C ALA A 144 -21.54 -60.75 14.59
N SER A 145 -20.82 -61.41 13.67
CA SER A 145 -20.31 -60.75 12.46
C SER A 145 -21.38 -60.40 11.42
N TRP A 146 -22.62 -60.87 11.57
CA TRP A 146 -23.74 -60.64 10.65
C TRP A 146 -24.63 -59.46 11.08
N LEU A 147 -24.52 -59.03 12.34
CA LEU A 147 -25.39 -57.99 12.91
C LEU A 147 -25.21 -56.62 12.24
N PRO A 148 -24.00 -56.07 12.03
CA PRO A 148 -23.87 -54.73 11.46
C PRO A 148 -24.19 -54.70 9.96
N VAL A 149 -25.18 -53.89 9.59
CA VAL A 149 -25.65 -53.70 8.20
C VAL A 149 -25.51 -52.23 7.81
N SER A 150 -25.08 -52.00 6.58
CA SER A 150 -24.99 -50.65 5.98
C SER A 150 -26.05 -50.47 4.90
N CYS A 151 -26.80 -49.37 4.96
CA CYS A 151 -27.66 -48.90 3.89
C CYS A 151 -27.00 -47.67 3.26
N GLN A 152 -26.76 -47.71 1.95
CA GLN A 152 -26.12 -46.62 1.22
C GLN A 152 -27.03 -46.17 0.08
N ASN A 153 -27.14 -44.85 -0.09
CA ASN A 153 -27.68 -44.29 -1.31
C ASN A 153 -26.64 -44.44 -2.45
N PRO A 154 -26.91 -45.26 -3.48
CA PRO A 154 -25.94 -45.54 -4.55
C PRO A 154 -25.61 -44.31 -5.41
N ALA A 155 -26.39 -43.23 -5.31
CA ALA A 155 -26.14 -41.97 -6.02
C ALA A 155 -25.10 -41.06 -5.32
N VAL A 156 -24.56 -41.46 -4.16
CA VAL A 156 -23.61 -40.65 -3.38
C VAL A 156 -22.28 -41.37 -3.23
N ASP A 157 -21.18 -40.64 -3.45
CA ASP A 157 -19.83 -41.15 -3.27
C ASP A 157 -19.58 -41.63 -1.84
N PRO A 158 -18.80 -42.72 -1.64
CA PRO A 158 -18.58 -43.25 -0.31
C PRO A 158 -17.87 -42.26 0.63
N PHE A 159 -18.48 -41.99 1.78
CA PHE A 159 -17.88 -41.17 2.83
C PHE A 159 -16.53 -41.76 3.28
N THR A 160 -15.52 -40.90 3.36
CA THR A 160 -14.16 -41.23 3.81
C THR A 160 -13.71 -40.22 4.86
N TYR A 161 -12.94 -40.69 5.85
CA TYR A 161 -12.39 -39.84 6.90
C TYR A 161 -10.86 -39.76 6.81
N PRO A 162 -10.25 -38.57 6.86
CA PRO A 162 -10.88 -37.25 6.98
C PRO A 162 -11.54 -36.80 5.65
N LEU A 163 -12.55 -35.93 5.75
CA LEU A 163 -13.24 -35.32 4.61
C LEU A 163 -12.22 -34.75 3.59
N LYS A 164 -12.29 -35.19 2.34
CA LYS A 164 -11.51 -34.61 1.24
C LYS A 164 -11.95 -33.16 1.04
N LYS A 165 -11.09 -32.19 1.37
CA LYS A 165 -11.33 -30.78 1.03
C LYS A 165 -11.22 -30.59 -0.47
N GLU A 166 -12.24 -30.02 -1.09
CA GLU A 166 -12.21 -29.67 -2.52
C GLU A 166 -11.04 -28.71 -2.78
N LYS A 167 -10.31 -28.96 -3.87
CA LYS A 167 -9.17 -28.14 -4.28
C LYS A 167 -9.67 -27.05 -5.24
N TYR A 168 -9.57 -25.79 -4.83
CA TYR A 168 -9.86 -24.67 -5.72
C TYR A 168 -8.88 -24.65 -6.91
N PRO A 169 -9.33 -24.22 -8.10
CA PRO A 169 -8.49 -24.19 -9.30
C PRO A 169 -7.29 -23.25 -9.08
N ILE A 170 -6.09 -23.74 -9.38
CA ILE A 170 -4.83 -22.98 -9.22
C ILE A 170 -4.73 -21.78 -10.17
N GLN A 171 -5.56 -21.74 -11.22
CA GLN A 171 -5.63 -20.63 -12.18
C GLN A 171 -6.39 -19.42 -11.63
N LEU A 172 -7.21 -19.59 -10.58
CA LEU A 172 -8.06 -18.53 -10.04
C LEU A 172 -7.26 -17.28 -9.60
N PRO A 173 -6.16 -17.40 -8.82
CA PRO A 173 -5.37 -16.23 -8.44
C PRO A 173 -4.79 -15.47 -9.64
N ILE A 174 -4.39 -16.20 -10.68
CA ILE A 174 -3.78 -15.61 -11.88
C ILE A 174 -4.81 -14.80 -12.65
N ILE A 175 -5.99 -15.38 -12.91
CA ILE A 175 -7.09 -14.71 -13.61
C ILE A 175 -7.57 -13.50 -12.82
N ALA A 176 -7.77 -13.66 -11.50
CA ALA A 176 -8.18 -12.55 -10.63
C ALA A 176 -7.15 -11.41 -10.63
N SER A 177 -5.85 -11.74 -10.64
CA SER A 177 -4.77 -10.75 -10.71
C SER A 177 -4.79 -9.98 -12.02
N ALA A 178 -4.90 -10.68 -13.16
CA ALA A 178 -4.96 -10.03 -14.47
C ALA A 178 -6.13 -9.04 -14.59
N ILE A 179 -7.31 -9.43 -14.10
CA ILE A 179 -8.50 -8.57 -14.08
C ILE A 179 -8.28 -7.36 -13.17
N ALA A 180 -7.82 -7.59 -11.93
CA ALA A 180 -7.61 -6.52 -10.95
C ALA A 180 -6.55 -5.52 -11.43
N THR A 181 -5.41 -6.00 -11.94
CA THR A 181 -4.35 -5.14 -12.49
C THR A 181 -4.86 -4.31 -13.67
N THR A 182 -5.59 -4.92 -14.61
CA THR A 182 -6.14 -4.19 -15.77
C THR A 182 -7.08 -3.06 -15.33
N LEU A 183 -7.97 -3.35 -14.37
CA LEU A 183 -8.89 -2.33 -13.82
C LEU A 183 -8.13 -1.21 -13.11
N ILE A 184 -7.13 -1.54 -12.30
CA ILE A 184 -6.34 -0.57 -11.54
C ILE A 184 -5.50 0.32 -12.47
N ILE A 185 -4.87 -0.26 -13.50
CA ILE A 185 -4.16 0.51 -14.52
C ILE A 185 -5.13 1.44 -15.26
N GLY A 186 -6.33 0.96 -15.61
CA GLY A 186 -7.38 1.79 -16.21
C GLY A 186 -7.77 2.96 -15.29
N MET A 187 -8.06 2.70 -14.01
CA MET A 187 -8.36 3.75 -13.02
C MET A 187 -7.20 4.74 -12.85
N ARG A 188 -5.97 4.26 -12.85
CA ARG A 188 -4.76 5.07 -12.76
C ARG A 188 -4.60 5.97 -13.99
N SER A 189 -4.79 5.46 -15.20
CA SER A 189 -4.75 6.25 -16.44
C SER A 189 -5.81 7.35 -16.54
N LEU A 190 -6.89 7.22 -15.76
CA LEU A 190 -7.95 8.24 -15.62
C LEU A 190 -7.65 9.25 -14.50
N GLY A 191 -6.49 9.18 -13.83
CA GLY A 191 -6.12 10.08 -12.73
C GLY A 191 -6.81 9.79 -11.40
N LEU A 192 -7.63 8.73 -11.29
CA LEU A 192 -8.43 8.46 -10.08
C LEU A 192 -7.59 8.15 -8.84
N LEU A 193 -6.36 7.64 -9.04
CA LEU A 193 -5.44 7.28 -7.95
C LEU A 193 -4.38 8.36 -7.69
N GLN A 194 -4.25 9.37 -8.55
CA GLN A 194 -3.17 10.35 -8.52
C GLN A 194 -3.04 11.06 -7.17
N ILE A 195 -4.17 11.55 -6.61
CA ILE A 195 -4.15 12.26 -5.32
C ILE A 195 -3.61 11.35 -4.21
N GLY A 196 -4.07 10.09 -4.16
CA GLY A 196 -3.62 9.13 -3.15
C GLY A 196 -2.14 8.77 -3.30
N GLU A 197 -1.67 8.63 -4.53
CA GLU A 197 -0.27 8.36 -4.85
C GLU A 197 0.65 9.54 -4.47
N LEU A 198 0.27 10.78 -4.78
CA LEU A 198 1.03 11.98 -4.41
C LEU A 198 1.07 12.21 -2.89
N GLN A 199 -0.05 12.02 -2.19
CA GLN A 199 -0.07 12.05 -0.72
C GLN A 199 0.82 10.97 -0.10
N THR A 200 0.91 9.82 -0.76
CA THR A 200 1.79 8.72 -0.34
C THR A 200 3.26 9.07 -0.61
N PHE A 201 3.58 9.68 -1.75
CA PHE A 201 4.89 10.25 -2.01
C PHE A 201 5.31 11.24 -0.91
N ASP A 202 4.41 12.12 -0.48
CA ASP A 202 4.72 13.08 0.59
C ASP A 202 5.01 12.38 1.93
N LYS A 203 4.24 11.35 2.27
CA LYS A 203 4.49 10.53 3.46
C LYS A 203 5.84 9.82 3.38
N LEU A 204 6.16 9.22 2.23
CA LEU A 204 7.45 8.57 2.03
C LEU A 204 8.60 9.58 2.10
N MET A 205 8.45 10.77 1.52
CA MET A 205 9.42 11.86 1.62
C MET A 205 9.71 12.23 3.07
N ARG A 206 8.66 12.37 3.90
CA ARG A 206 8.78 12.66 5.34
C ARG A 206 9.45 11.55 6.16
N LEU A 207 9.39 10.31 5.70
CA LEU A 207 10.00 9.17 6.38
C LEU A 207 11.48 8.99 6.02
N ARG A 208 12.01 9.77 5.08
CA ARG A 208 13.43 9.68 4.70
C ARG A 208 14.32 10.23 5.81
N PRO A 209 15.56 9.71 5.95
CA PRO A 209 16.54 10.28 6.85
C PRO A 209 16.85 11.74 6.47
N ASP A 210 16.91 12.61 7.47
CA ASP A 210 17.35 13.98 7.30
C ASP A 210 18.86 14.04 7.07
N LYS A 211 19.29 14.69 5.97
CA LYS A 211 20.71 14.89 5.66
C LYS A 211 21.29 16.16 6.29
N GLY A 212 20.44 17.00 6.88
CA GLY A 212 20.81 18.26 7.52
C GLY A 212 21.43 19.27 6.56
N ILE A 213 22.28 20.13 7.11
CA ILE A 213 22.82 21.31 6.43
C ILE A 213 23.80 20.93 5.31
N ASP A 214 23.64 21.55 4.14
CA ASP A 214 24.65 21.62 3.08
C ASP A 214 25.63 22.76 3.38
N SER A 215 26.87 22.39 3.68
CA SER A 215 27.92 23.35 4.05
C SER A 215 28.43 24.21 2.88
N ARG A 216 27.98 23.96 1.64
CA ARG A 216 28.27 24.77 0.46
C ARG A 216 27.38 26.01 0.35
N LEU A 217 26.27 26.03 1.10
CA LEU A 217 25.21 27.04 1.01
C LEU A 217 25.10 27.87 2.31
N LEU A 218 24.89 29.17 2.14
CA LEU A 218 24.43 30.08 3.18
C LEU A 218 23.17 30.79 2.70
N VAL A 219 22.13 30.83 3.52
CA VAL A 219 20.92 31.61 3.25
C VAL A 219 20.92 32.84 4.17
N VAL A 220 20.90 34.02 3.56
CA VAL A 220 20.71 35.30 4.22
C VAL A 220 19.25 35.68 4.08
N GLU A 221 18.54 35.66 5.19
CA GLU A 221 17.10 35.89 5.21
C GLU A 221 16.77 37.31 5.69
N ALA A 222 15.95 38.01 4.92
CA ALA A 222 15.24 39.19 5.41
C ALA A 222 13.98 38.74 6.15
N THR A 223 14.09 38.74 7.49
CA THR A 223 13.01 38.36 8.40
C THR A 223 12.03 39.51 8.61
N GLU A 224 10.90 39.26 9.26
CA GLU A 224 9.93 40.31 9.61
C GLU A 224 10.55 41.43 10.46
N GLU A 225 11.49 41.09 11.34
CA GLU A 225 12.25 42.08 12.13
C GLU A 225 13.12 42.97 11.23
N ASP A 226 13.76 42.38 10.21
CA ASP A 226 14.57 43.13 9.25
C ASP A 226 13.71 44.04 8.37
N LEU A 227 12.55 43.54 7.90
CA LEU A 227 11.61 44.31 7.08
C LEU A 227 10.98 45.47 7.86
N ASN A 228 10.64 45.27 9.13
CA ASN A 228 10.15 46.34 10.00
C ASN A 228 11.22 47.40 10.29
N ARG A 229 12.49 46.99 10.32
CA ARG A 229 13.62 47.90 10.61
C ARG A 229 14.08 48.69 9.39
N TYR A 230 14.14 48.06 8.22
CA TYR A 230 14.76 48.62 7.02
C TYR A 230 13.75 48.99 5.92
N GLY A 231 12.51 48.51 6.00
CA GLY A 231 11.44 48.72 5.03
C GLY A 231 11.18 47.52 4.13
N PHE A 232 9.96 47.46 3.57
CA PHE A 232 9.53 46.46 2.59
C PHE A 232 8.79 47.15 1.43
N PRO A 233 9.21 46.97 0.16
CA PRO A 233 10.42 46.24 -0.29
C PRO A 233 11.73 46.84 0.26
N LEU A 234 12.76 46.01 0.45
CA LEU A 234 14.05 46.47 0.98
C LEU A 234 14.70 47.57 0.10
N PRO A 235 15.15 48.70 0.67
CA PRO A 235 15.84 49.74 -0.08
C PRO A 235 17.15 49.27 -0.74
N ASP A 236 17.51 49.86 -1.88
CA ASP A 236 18.69 49.51 -2.66
C ASP A 236 19.99 49.71 -1.87
N GLU A 237 20.08 50.74 -1.03
CA GLU A 237 21.22 50.99 -0.13
C GLU A 237 21.45 49.82 0.85
N ILE A 238 20.38 49.16 1.30
CA ILE A 238 20.48 48.03 2.24
C ILE A 238 21.01 46.80 1.53
N LEU A 239 20.47 46.50 0.34
CA LEU A 239 20.95 45.39 -0.49
C LEU A 239 22.40 45.61 -0.92
N ALA A 240 22.75 46.82 -1.37
CA ALA A 240 24.10 47.18 -1.77
C ALA A 240 25.11 46.96 -0.62
N ARG A 241 24.77 47.40 0.60
CA ARG A 241 25.62 47.18 1.78
C ARG A 241 25.76 45.70 2.15
N ALA A 242 24.67 44.95 2.12
CA ALA A 242 24.70 43.52 2.42
C ALA A 242 25.57 42.76 1.41
N ILE A 243 25.36 42.98 0.10
CA ILE A 243 26.14 42.36 -0.96
C ILE A 243 27.62 42.75 -0.82
N ALA A 244 27.93 44.04 -0.61
CA ALA A 244 29.32 44.48 -0.43
C ALA A 244 30.05 43.78 0.73
N LYS A 245 29.36 43.45 1.83
CA LYS A 245 29.92 42.72 2.97
C LYS A 245 30.11 41.23 2.72
N LEU A 246 29.25 40.62 1.91
CA LEU A 246 29.40 39.22 1.52
C LEU A 246 30.55 39.06 0.53
N GLU A 247 30.66 40.01 -0.39
CA GLU A 247 31.73 40.11 -1.38
C GLU A 247 33.10 40.34 -0.73
N SER A 248 33.20 41.22 0.27
CA SER A 248 34.46 41.43 1.01
C SER A 248 34.94 40.18 1.76
N LYS A 249 34.04 39.21 1.98
CA LYS A 249 34.32 37.90 2.61
C LYS A 249 34.48 36.78 1.58
N GLN A 250 34.63 37.12 0.30
CA GLN A 250 34.95 36.20 -0.81
C GLN A 250 33.89 35.11 -1.02
N ALA A 251 32.61 35.49 -1.03
CA ALA A 251 31.55 34.60 -1.49
C ALA A 251 31.82 34.15 -2.94
N ARG A 252 31.69 32.84 -3.22
CA ARG A 252 31.93 32.30 -4.57
C ARG A 252 30.81 32.68 -5.54
N VAL A 253 29.57 32.60 -5.08
CA VAL A 253 28.38 33.00 -5.86
C VAL A 253 27.42 33.71 -4.92
N ILE A 254 26.86 34.84 -5.34
CA ILE A 254 25.79 35.53 -4.63
C ILE A 254 24.54 35.54 -5.48
N GLY A 255 23.50 34.85 -5.02
CA GLY A 255 22.18 34.87 -5.63
C GLY A 255 21.25 35.80 -4.87
N LEU A 256 20.59 36.74 -5.57
CA LEU A 256 19.56 37.58 -5.00
C LEU A 256 18.16 37.15 -5.47
N ASP A 257 17.43 36.49 -4.58
CA ASP A 257 16.03 36.08 -4.76
C ASP A 257 15.08 37.18 -4.27
N ILE A 258 15.31 38.40 -4.77
CA ILE A 258 14.49 39.58 -4.50
C ILE A 258 14.38 40.36 -5.81
N PHE A 259 13.15 40.48 -6.33
CA PHE A 259 12.91 41.19 -7.59
C PHE A 259 13.34 42.65 -7.49
N ARG A 260 14.11 43.12 -8.48
CA ARG A 260 14.58 44.51 -8.51
C ARG A 260 14.59 45.07 -9.93
N ASP A 261 13.41 45.01 -10.55
CA ASP A 261 13.06 45.57 -11.87
C ASP A 261 13.14 47.10 -11.91
N ARG A 262 12.93 47.74 -10.76
CA ARG A 262 13.00 49.20 -10.59
C ARG A 262 13.75 49.59 -9.31
N PRO A 263 14.34 50.80 -9.27
CA PRO A 263 14.98 51.33 -8.06
C PRO A 263 14.00 51.42 -6.89
N ILE A 264 14.48 51.07 -5.68
CA ILE A 264 13.70 51.18 -4.44
C ILE A 264 14.48 52.03 -3.43
N GLY A 265 13.91 53.18 -3.06
CA GLY A 265 14.55 54.11 -2.12
C GLY A 265 15.85 54.70 -2.67
N GLU A 266 16.79 54.98 -1.77
CA GLU A 266 18.12 55.48 -2.11
C GLU A 266 19.11 54.33 -2.32
N GLY A 267 20.27 54.61 -2.92
CA GLY A 267 21.37 53.65 -3.05
C GLY A 267 21.42 52.84 -4.35
N ASN A 268 20.58 53.18 -5.34
CA ASN A 268 20.48 52.41 -6.59
C ASN A 268 21.81 52.32 -7.36
N SER A 269 22.57 53.41 -7.46
CA SER A 269 23.86 53.39 -8.15
C SER A 269 24.88 52.48 -7.44
N GLN A 270 24.87 52.45 -6.10
CA GLN A 270 25.69 51.53 -5.31
C GLN A 270 25.26 50.08 -5.53
N LEU A 271 23.95 49.81 -5.58
CA LEU A 271 23.44 48.47 -5.86
C LEU A 271 23.86 48.01 -7.25
N LEU A 272 23.66 48.83 -8.28
CA LEU A 272 24.06 48.54 -9.66
C LEU A 272 25.56 48.22 -9.76
N GLN A 273 26.42 48.91 -8.99
CA GLN A 273 27.84 48.58 -8.91
C GLN A 273 28.11 47.22 -8.27
N GLN A 274 27.37 46.84 -7.22
CA GLN A 274 27.56 45.54 -6.59
C GLN A 274 27.09 44.39 -7.49
N ILE A 275 25.94 44.53 -8.14
CA ILE A 275 25.36 43.48 -8.99
C ILE A 275 26.07 43.34 -10.35
N ALA A 276 26.90 44.31 -10.73
CA ALA A 276 27.72 44.24 -11.94
C ALA A 276 28.84 43.19 -11.85
N ARG A 277 29.17 42.68 -10.65
CA ARG A 277 30.23 41.68 -10.43
C ARG A 277 29.87 40.32 -11.03
N ASP A 278 30.89 39.59 -11.49
CA ASP A 278 30.70 38.35 -12.23
C ASP A 278 30.07 37.23 -11.40
N ASN A 279 30.34 37.19 -10.09
CA ASN A 279 29.81 36.20 -9.15
C ASN A 279 28.36 36.45 -8.69
N PHE A 280 27.69 37.47 -9.22
CA PHE A 280 26.33 37.83 -8.82
C PHE A 280 25.28 37.33 -9.83
N VAL A 281 24.21 36.70 -9.31
CA VAL A 281 23.04 36.22 -10.07
C VAL A 281 21.76 36.92 -9.60
N ALA A 282 21.00 37.48 -10.53
CA ALA A 282 19.70 38.08 -10.28
C ALA A 282 18.54 37.21 -10.77
N ILE A 283 17.35 37.47 -10.23
CA ILE A 283 16.10 36.86 -10.67
C ILE A 283 15.30 37.72 -11.64
N CYS A 284 14.50 37.04 -12.45
CA CYS A 284 13.31 37.57 -13.13
C CYS A 284 12.19 36.52 -13.05
N SER A 285 10.99 36.83 -13.51
CA SER A 285 9.91 35.84 -13.63
C SER A 285 9.18 35.97 -14.94
N SER A 286 8.73 34.84 -15.46
CA SER A 286 8.10 34.81 -16.77
C SER A 286 6.62 35.12 -16.77
N GLN A 287 6.13 35.49 -17.95
CA GLN A 287 4.72 35.74 -18.18
C GLN A 287 3.97 34.42 -18.37
N GLU A 288 2.85 34.25 -17.69
CA GLU A 288 1.93 33.15 -17.99
C GLU A 288 0.95 33.60 -19.09
N THR A 289 1.06 32.98 -20.28
CA THR A 289 0.32 33.37 -21.51
C THR A 289 -1.21 33.43 -21.33
N ASN A 290 -1.77 32.69 -20.38
CA ASN A 290 -3.21 32.60 -20.12
C ASN A 290 -3.64 33.16 -18.76
N ASN A 291 -2.77 33.94 -18.10
CA ASN A 291 -3.05 34.48 -16.78
C ASN A 291 -2.68 35.98 -16.72
N PRO A 292 -3.66 36.89 -16.88
CA PRO A 292 -3.38 38.33 -16.88
C PRO A 292 -2.87 38.84 -15.53
N ASN A 293 -2.98 38.05 -14.45
CA ASN A 293 -2.43 38.40 -13.13
C ASN A 293 -0.95 37.98 -12.98
N LYS A 294 -0.36 37.34 -13.99
CA LYS A 294 1.06 36.92 -14.02
C LYS A 294 1.74 37.42 -15.30
N SER A 295 1.92 38.74 -15.36
CA SER A 295 2.61 39.42 -16.47
C SER A 295 4.13 39.21 -16.50
N GLY A 296 4.69 38.47 -15.54
CA GLY A 296 6.13 38.36 -15.33
C GLY A 296 6.75 39.62 -14.71
N ILE A 297 8.00 39.51 -14.27
CA ILE A 297 8.77 40.60 -13.65
C ILE A 297 10.15 40.67 -14.32
N ALA A 298 10.52 41.86 -14.78
CA ALA A 298 11.80 42.09 -15.46
C ALA A 298 12.99 41.99 -14.49
N PRO A 299 14.19 41.63 -14.99
CA PRO A 299 15.40 41.67 -14.18
C PRO A 299 15.87 43.11 -13.91
N PRO A 300 16.84 43.29 -12.98
CA PRO A 300 17.56 44.55 -12.86
C PRO A 300 18.24 44.95 -14.19
N PRO A 301 18.41 46.25 -14.47
CA PRO A 301 18.99 46.70 -15.72
C PRO A 301 20.45 46.27 -15.86
N ASN A 302 20.89 46.02 -17.10
CA ASN A 302 22.28 45.73 -17.49
C ASN A 302 22.88 44.42 -16.91
N ILE A 303 22.06 43.44 -16.54
CA ILE A 303 22.54 42.09 -16.19
C ILE A 303 22.49 41.19 -17.44
N PRO A 304 23.61 40.53 -17.82
CA PRO A 304 23.61 39.60 -18.95
C PRO A 304 22.81 38.33 -18.64
N GLU A 305 22.25 37.68 -19.66
CA GLU A 305 21.45 36.46 -19.52
C GLU A 305 22.20 35.33 -18.78
N SER A 306 23.53 35.26 -18.94
CA SER A 306 24.40 34.30 -18.25
C SER A 306 24.45 34.48 -16.73
N ARG A 307 23.91 35.59 -16.19
CA ARG A 307 23.80 35.89 -14.76
C ARG A 307 22.35 36.13 -14.31
N LEU A 308 21.40 35.67 -15.13
CA LEU A 308 19.98 35.69 -14.84
C LEU A 308 19.43 34.28 -14.70
N GLY A 309 18.52 34.10 -13.74
CA GLY A 309 17.67 32.92 -13.69
C GLY A 309 16.24 33.25 -13.29
N PHE A 310 15.28 32.52 -13.85
CA PHE A 310 13.88 32.71 -13.50
C PHE A 310 13.56 32.11 -12.12
N SER A 311 12.70 32.75 -11.33
CA SER A 311 12.30 32.26 -10.00
C SER A 311 10.98 31.46 -10.01
N ASP A 312 10.38 31.27 -11.19
CA ASP A 312 9.12 30.54 -11.36
C ASP A 312 9.14 29.15 -10.72
N VAL A 313 8.08 28.85 -9.95
CA VAL A 313 7.87 27.57 -9.26
C VAL A 313 6.68 26.86 -9.87
N VAL A 314 6.85 25.57 -10.18
CA VAL A 314 5.76 24.69 -10.59
C VAL A 314 5.07 24.10 -9.35
N VAL A 315 3.77 24.33 -9.25
CA VAL A 315 2.94 23.89 -8.13
C VAL A 315 1.98 22.81 -8.65
N ASP A 316 1.87 21.69 -7.94
CA ASP A 316 0.92 20.64 -8.29
C ASP A 316 -0.55 21.10 -8.05
N PRO A 317 -1.56 20.43 -8.64
CA PRO A 317 -2.96 20.83 -8.50
C PRO A 317 -3.47 20.91 -7.05
N ASP A 318 -2.84 20.20 -6.12
CA ASP A 318 -3.15 20.24 -4.69
C ASP A 318 -2.37 21.32 -3.91
N GLY A 319 -1.64 22.19 -4.60
CA GLY A 319 -0.92 23.32 -4.03
C GLY A 319 0.49 22.99 -3.50
N VAL A 320 0.95 21.75 -3.65
CA VAL A 320 2.23 21.28 -3.10
C VAL A 320 3.33 21.28 -4.15
N VAL A 321 4.52 21.76 -3.79
CA VAL A 321 5.69 21.81 -4.64
C VAL A 321 6.46 20.49 -4.55
N ARG A 322 6.32 19.64 -5.57
CA ARG A 322 7.03 18.35 -5.70
C ARG A 322 7.96 18.29 -6.90
N ARG A 323 7.88 19.28 -7.79
CA ARG A 323 8.63 19.37 -9.03
C ARG A 323 9.47 20.65 -9.03
N HIS A 324 10.57 20.62 -9.76
CA HIS A 324 11.43 21.76 -9.99
C HIS A 324 11.61 21.96 -11.49
N LEU A 325 11.32 23.16 -11.96
CA LEU A 325 11.58 23.59 -13.32
C LEU A 325 13.04 24.05 -13.43
N MET A 326 13.87 23.33 -14.19
CA MET A 326 15.28 23.67 -14.40
C MET A 326 15.45 24.61 -15.60
N PHE A 327 14.74 24.34 -16.68
CA PHE A 327 14.83 25.11 -17.92
C PHE A 327 13.45 25.36 -18.48
N MET A 328 13.25 26.53 -19.09
CA MET A 328 12.02 26.82 -19.84
C MET A 328 12.36 27.71 -21.02
N GLN A 329 11.54 27.68 -22.07
CA GLN A 329 11.75 28.56 -23.20
C GLN A 329 10.91 29.83 -23.01
N PRO A 330 11.53 31.01 -22.80
CA PRO A 330 10.79 32.25 -22.63
C PRO A 330 10.08 32.62 -23.94
N SER A 331 8.93 33.28 -23.82
CA SER A 331 8.22 33.82 -24.98
C SER A 331 8.97 35.00 -25.62
N HIS A 332 8.72 35.29 -26.90
CA HIS A 332 9.48 36.32 -27.65
C HIS A 332 9.47 37.71 -26.99
N ASN A 333 8.45 38.03 -26.21
CA ASN A 333 8.31 39.32 -25.50
C ASN A 333 8.22 39.13 -23.98
N ASP A 334 8.75 38.02 -23.47
CA ASP A 334 8.75 37.75 -22.04
C ASP A 334 9.65 38.76 -21.31
N PRO A 335 9.23 39.31 -20.15
CA PRO A 335 10.09 40.18 -19.35
C PRO A 335 11.34 39.45 -18.83
N CYS A 336 11.32 38.13 -18.76
CA CYS A 336 12.43 37.30 -18.32
C CYS A 336 13.03 36.55 -19.53
N ALA A 337 14.18 37.02 -20.02
CA ALA A 337 14.81 36.49 -21.22
C ALA A 337 15.62 35.20 -21.01
N THR A 338 15.87 34.80 -19.77
CA THR A 338 16.68 33.62 -19.45
C THR A 338 15.87 32.34 -19.56
N ASN A 339 16.49 31.29 -20.10
CA ASN A 339 15.93 29.95 -20.13
C ASN A 339 16.35 29.07 -18.95
N HIS A 340 17.12 29.60 -17.98
CA HIS A 340 17.61 28.87 -16.81
C HIS A 340 16.87 29.29 -15.55
N ALA A 341 16.48 28.34 -14.70
CA ALA A 341 15.99 28.66 -13.37
C ALA A 341 17.10 29.29 -12.53
N PHE A 342 16.71 30.09 -11.54
CA PHE A 342 17.63 30.74 -10.62
C PHE A 342 18.58 29.75 -9.93
N SER A 343 18.04 28.65 -9.40
CA SER A 343 18.83 27.61 -8.73
C SER A 343 19.78 26.86 -9.65
N ILE A 344 19.38 26.55 -10.90
CA ILE A 344 20.33 25.94 -11.86
C ILE A 344 21.41 26.94 -12.27
N ARG A 345 21.08 28.23 -12.44
CA ARG A 345 22.06 29.26 -12.80
C ARG A 345 23.14 29.39 -11.72
N ILE A 346 22.73 29.45 -10.45
CA ILE A 346 23.63 29.47 -9.30
C ILE A 346 24.50 28.21 -9.24
N ALA A 347 23.88 27.03 -9.37
CA ALA A 347 24.60 25.76 -9.30
C ALA A 347 25.64 25.64 -10.42
N LEU A 348 25.28 25.97 -11.67
CA LEU A 348 26.20 25.94 -12.80
C LEU A 348 27.35 26.94 -12.62
N GLN A 349 27.08 28.13 -12.09
CA GLN A 349 28.13 29.10 -11.82
C GLN A 349 29.11 28.64 -10.74
N TYR A 350 28.61 27.98 -9.69
CA TYR A 350 29.47 27.39 -8.66
C TYR A 350 30.33 26.25 -9.21
N LEU A 351 29.73 25.40 -10.06
CA LEU A 351 30.35 24.23 -10.68
C LEU A 351 31.34 24.60 -11.80
N ALA A 352 31.17 25.74 -12.46
CA ALA A 352 32.10 26.23 -13.47
C ALA A 352 33.51 26.45 -12.91
N ALA A 353 33.62 26.86 -11.63
CA ALA A 353 34.91 26.98 -10.94
C ALA A 353 35.62 25.63 -10.75
N GLU A 354 34.86 24.53 -10.77
CA GLU A 354 35.37 23.15 -10.71
C GLU A 354 35.60 22.56 -12.13
N GLY A 355 35.43 23.36 -13.19
CA GLY A 355 35.55 22.92 -14.58
C GLY A 355 34.41 22.00 -15.04
N ILE A 356 33.25 22.06 -14.38
CA ILE A 356 32.09 21.22 -14.69
C ILE A 356 31.06 22.03 -15.47
N GLU A 357 30.81 21.62 -16.71
CA GLU A 357 29.82 22.24 -17.60
C GLU A 357 28.67 21.27 -17.96
N PRO A 358 27.46 21.79 -18.21
CA PRO A 358 26.33 20.97 -18.63
C PRO A 358 26.49 20.49 -20.08
N GLN A 359 26.07 19.26 -20.35
CA GLN A 359 26.13 18.61 -21.65
C GLN A 359 24.77 18.01 -21.98
N ILE A 360 24.34 18.16 -23.23
CA ILE A 360 23.14 17.47 -23.73
C ILE A 360 23.50 15.99 -23.89
N ALA A 361 22.85 15.12 -23.12
CA ALA A 361 23.08 13.67 -23.18
C ALA A 361 22.05 12.95 -24.06
N GLY A 362 20.86 13.54 -24.23
CA GLY A 362 19.78 13.02 -25.07
C GLY A 362 18.65 14.04 -25.19
N ARG A 363 17.58 13.67 -25.90
CA ARG A 363 16.43 14.59 -26.14
C ARG A 363 15.74 15.07 -24.86
N HIS A 364 15.73 14.23 -23.83
CA HIS A 364 15.07 14.46 -22.54
C HIS A 364 16.05 14.31 -21.36
N GLN A 365 17.35 14.47 -21.64
CA GLN A 365 18.41 14.20 -20.66
C GLN A 365 19.52 15.23 -20.73
N ILE A 366 19.86 15.79 -19.57
CA ILE A 366 20.98 16.70 -19.40
C ILE A 366 21.98 16.07 -18.44
N LYS A 367 23.24 16.06 -18.83
CA LYS A 367 24.34 15.56 -18.02
C LYS A 367 25.13 16.73 -17.44
N ILE A 368 25.35 16.73 -16.13
CA ILE A 368 26.20 17.71 -15.45
C ILE A 368 27.23 16.92 -14.64
N GLY A 369 28.50 17.02 -15.02
CA GLY A 369 29.55 16.14 -14.49
C GLY A 369 29.24 14.68 -14.76
N LYS A 370 28.95 13.89 -13.70
CA LYS A 370 28.52 12.49 -13.81
C LYS A 370 27.01 12.28 -13.64
N ALA A 371 26.29 13.28 -13.15
CA ALA A 371 24.86 13.19 -12.89
C ALA A 371 24.06 13.33 -14.20
N ILE A 372 23.01 12.51 -14.34
CA ILE A 372 22.07 12.56 -15.47
C ILE A 372 20.72 13.00 -14.91
N PHE A 373 20.25 14.15 -15.37
CA PHE A 373 18.94 14.69 -15.07
C PHE A 373 17.99 14.27 -16.18
N GLU A 374 16.85 13.68 -15.82
CA GLU A 374 15.84 13.21 -16.76
C GLU A 374 14.59 14.09 -16.65
N GLU A 375 14.09 14.54 -17.79
CA GLU A 375 12.89 15.37 -17.88
C GLU A 375 11.64 14.55 -17.54
N LEU A 376 10.76 15.14 -16.73
CA LEU A 376 9.43 14.61 -16.46
C LEU A 376 8.51 14.78 -17.67
N SER A 377 7.74 13.74 -17.97
CA SER A 377 6.63 13.76 -18.92
C SER A 377 5.28 13.90 -18.20
N ALA A 378 4.24 14.26 -18.96
CA ALA A 378 2.87 14.42 -18.46
C ALA A 378 2.33 13.25 -17.61
N ASN A 379 2.84 12.02 -17.85
CA ASN A 379 2.38 10.80 -17.16
C ASN A 379 3.48 10.12 -16.33
N SER A 380 4.53 10.85 -15.95
CA SER A 380 5.64 10.29 -15.16
C SER A 380 5.19 9.87 -13.76
N GLY A 381 5.39 8.60 -13.42
CA GLY A 381 5.05 8.07 -12.09
C GLY A 381 3.55 8.20 -11.80
N ALA A 382 3.20 8.84 -10.70
CA ALA A 382 1.79 9.01 -10.32
C ALA A 382 1.04 10.09 -11.10
N TYR A 383 1.74 10.95 -11.85
CA TYR A 383 1.12 12.04 -12.58
C TYR A 383 0.33 11.51 -13.79
N GLN A 384 -0.81 12.14 -14.08
CA GLN A 384 -1.67 11.82 -15.22
C GLN A 384 -2.12 13.13 -15.88
N GLY A 385 -1.44 13.53 -16.96
CA GLY A 385 -1.76 14.75 -17.71
C GLY A 385 -1.36 16.05 -17.01
N ILE A 386 -0.22 16.10 -16.33
CA ILE A 386 0.33 17.38 -15.83
C ILE A 386 0.84 18.27 -16.97
N ASP A 387 0.91 19.58 -16.71
CA ASP A 387 1.69 20.49 -17.55
C ASP A 387 3.18 20.17 -17.42
N ASP A 388 3.72 19.54 -18.47
CA ASP A 388 5.11 19.10 -18.62
C ASP A 388 5.94 20.06 -19.49
N ARG A 389 5.47 21.31 -19.69
CA ARG A 389 6.26 22.32 -20.38
C ARG A 389 7.52 22.68 -19.61
N GLY A 390 8.62 22.81 -20.35
CA GLY A 390 9.94 23.06 -19.80
C GLY A 390 10.54 21.82 -19.12
N PHE A 391 11.84 21.88 -18.87
CA PHE A 391 12.57 20.75 -18.31
C PHE A 391 12.33 20.68 -16.81
N GLN A 392 11.46 19.76 -16.40
CA GLN A 392 11.07 19.57 -15.00
C GLN A 392 11.66 18.29 -14.43
N ILE A 393 12.03 18.30 -13.15
CA ILE A 393 12.50 17.12 -12.40
C ILE A 393 11.73 16.98 -11.08
N LEU A 394 11.74 15.79 -10.49
CA LEU A 394 11.24 15.58 -9.13
C LEU A 394 12.17 16.22 -8.09
N LEU A 395 11.57 16.87 -7.10
CA LEU A 395 12.28 17.43 -5.95
C LEU A 395 12.67 16.34 -4.96
N ASN A 396 13.96 16.22 -4.75
CA ASN A 396 14.59 15.39 -3.75
C ASN A 396 15.00 16.27 -2.56
N TYR A 397 14.03 16.65 -1.73
CA TYR A 397 14.27 17.52 -0.57
C TYR A 397 15.33 16.93 0.36
N ARG A 398 16.33 17.76 0.71
CA ARG A 398 17.47 17.37 1.55
C ARG A 398 17.10 17.28 3.03
N SER A 399 16.37 18.27 3.51
CA SER A 399 16.05 18.45 4.93
C SER A 399 14.67 19.07 5.11
N PRO A 400 13.83 18.57 6.04
CA PRO A 400 12.60 19.24 6.46
C PRO A 400 12.84 20.56 7.18
N GLU A 401 13.93 20.65 7.95
CA GLU A 401 14.21 21.79 8.83
C GLU A 401 15.08 22.85 8.15
N LYS A 402 16.37 22.54 7.94
CA LYS A 402 17.37 23.49 7.44
C LYS A 402 18.30 22.84 6.41
N VAL A 403 18.02 23.10 5.13
CA VAL A 403 18.90 22.71 4.01
C VAL A 403 20.26 23.39 4.06
N ALA A 404 20.32 24.62 4.57
CA ALA A 404 21.50 25.44 4.62
C ALA A 404 21.56 26.17 5.95
N ARG A 405 22.74 26.71 6.29
CA ARG A 405 22.83 27.64 7.41
C ARG A 405 22.03 28.90 7.07
N GLN A 406 21.18 29.35 7.99
CA GLN A 406 20.37 30.55 7.85
C GLN A 406 20.88 31.64 8.81
N VAL A 407 21.03 32.85 8.32
CA VAL A 407 21.43 34.05 9.07
C VAL A 407 20.53 35.21 8.67
N ARG A 408 20.32 36.17 9.57
CA ARG A 408 19.49 37.34 9.29
C ARG A 408 20.24 38.39 8.47
N LEU A 409 19.51 39.16 7.68
CA LEU A 409 20.06 40.30 6.94
C LEU A 409 20.76 41.29 7.89
N SER A 410 20.16 41.60 9.04
CA SER A 410 20.77 42.45 10.07
C SER A 410 22.08 41.89 10.65
N GLU A 411 22.27 40.57 10.72
CA GLU A 411 23.53 39.96 11.16
C GLU A 411 24.64 40.17 10.13
N VAL A 412 24.32 40.11 8.83
CA VAL A 412 25.24 40.46 7.74
C VAL A 412 25.63 41.94 7.85
N LEU A 413 24.64 42.82 7.97
CA LEU A 413 24.85 44.27 8.02
C LEU A 413 25.65 44.70 9.25
N SER A 414 25.57 43.97 10.36
CA SER A 414 26.29 44.26 11.61
C SER A 414 27.61 43.49 11.77
N ASP A 415 28.06 42.75 10.75
CA ASP A 415 29.27 41.90 10.79
C ASP A 415 29.27 40.84 11.91
N ARG A 416 28.10 40.36 12.31
CA ARG A 416 27.93 39.32 13.34
C ARG A 416 27.89 37.91 12.77
N ILE A 417 28.63 37.66 11.69
CA ILE A 417 28.64 36.38 10.98
C ILE A 417 30.07 35.88 10.82
N ASN A 418 30.27 34.59 11.08
CA ASN A 418 31.54 33.93 10.86
C ASN A 418 31.92 33.95 9.36
N PRO A 419 33.06 34.55 8.97
CA PRO A 419 33.49 34.63 7.58
C PRO A 419 33.62 33.26 6.88
N GLU A 420 33.91 32.20 7.62
CA GLU A 420 34.03 30.83 7.08
C GLU A 420 32.69 30.28 6.54
N TRP A 421 31.57 30.88 6.92
CA TRP A 421 30.26 30.52 6.36
C TRP A 421 29.98 31.16 5.00
N ILE A 422 30.82 32.13 4.58
CA ILE A 422 30.64 32.92 3.36
C ILE A 422 31.74 32.58 2.35
N LYS A 423 32.98 32.47 2.82
CA LYS A 423 34.15 32.26 1.97
C LYS A 423 34.02 31.01 1.12
N ASP A 424 34.15 31.18 -0.18
CA ASP A 424 34.07 30.11 -1.18
C ASP A 424 32.71 29.36 -1.21
N LYS A 425 31.65 30.00 -0.69
CA LYS A 425 30.29 29.44 -0.61
C LYS A 425 29.33 30.13 -1.58
N ILE A 426 28.21 29.47 -1.85
CA ILE A 426 27.04 30.10 -2.44
C ILE A 426 26.28 30.81 -1.32
N VAL A 427 26.00 32.09 -1.51
CA VAL A 427 25.19 32.89 -0.61
C VAL A 427 23.89 33.28 -1.32
N LEU A 428 22.77 32.81 -0.79
CA LEU A 428 21.43 33.11 -1.29
C LEU A 428 20.79 34.17 -0.39
N ILE A 429 20.34 35.27 -0.97
CA ILE A 429 19.71 36.38 -0.25
C ILE A 429 18.24 36.44 -0.65
N GLY A 430 17.33 36.34 0.31
CA GLY A 430 15.89 36.33 0.03
C GLY A 430 15.03 36.75 1.23
N VAL A 431 13.72 36.85 1.02
CA VAL A 431 12.75 37.22 2.07
C VAL A 431 12.11 35.96 2.66
N SER A 432 12.18 35.78 3.98
CA SER A 432 11.50 34.67 4.68
C SER A 432 10.33 35.13 5.56
N ALA A 433 10.05 36.44 5.58
CA ALA A 433 8.95 37.00 6.35
C ALA A 433 7.56 36.52 5.86
N PRO A 434 6.58 36.25 6.77
CA PRO A 434 5.24 35.80 6.40
C PRO A 434 4.45 36.76 5.49
N ILE A 435 4.82 38.06 5.49
CA ILE A 435 4.24 39.07 4.61
C ILE A 435 4.54 38.81 3.12
N SER A 436 5.55 38.01 2.81
CA SER A 436 5.90 37.64 1.44
C SER A 436 4.89 36.64 0.87
N SER A 437 4.45 36.88 -0.37
CA SER A 437 3.65 35.90 -1.14
C SER A 437 4.47 34.70 -1.63
N ASP A 438 5.79 34.72 -1.44
CA ASP A 438 6.75 33.69 -1.88
C ASP A 438 6.88 32.55 -0.86
N ASN A 439 5.75 31.93 -0.51
CA ASN A 439 5.66 30.86 0.48
C ASN A 439 4.82 29.71 -0.06
N PHE A 440 5.34 28.48 -0.03
CA PHE A 440 4.72 27.33 -0.70
C PHE A 440 4.47 26.15 0.25
N PHE A 441 3.45 25.35 -0.08
CA PHE A 441 3.31 24.04 0.54
C PHE A 441 4.31 23.07 -0.08
N THR A 442 4.90 22.23 0.76
CA THR A 442 5.85 21.19 0.40
C THR A 442 5.39 19.87 1.03
N PRO A 443 5.99 18.72 0.68
CA PRO A 443 5.70 17.45 1.33
C PRO A 443 5.76 17.49 2.87
N TYR A 444 6.51 18.43 3.44
CA TYR A 444 6.69 18.59 4.89
C TYR A 444 5.65 19.51 5.55
N SER A 445 5.01 20.39 4.80
CA SER A 445 4.06 21.37 5.33
C SER A 445 2.60 21.10 4.93
N ALA A 446 2.36 20.28 3.92
CA ALA A 446 1.03 19.86 3.53
C ALA A 446 0.43 18.85 4.54
N GLY A 447 -0.59 19.29 5.27
CA GLY A 447 -1.43 18.42 6.11
C GLY A 447 -1.01 18.25 7.57
N TYR A 448 -0.10 19.07 8.11
CA TYR A 448 0.33 19.04 9.51
C TYR A 448 0.25 20.42 10.17
N PHE A 449 -0.15 20.43 11.45
CA PHE A 449 -0.22 21.64 12.26
C PHE A 449 1.09 21.82 13.06
N PRO A 450 1.67 23.04 13.13
CA PRO A 450 1.23 24.26 12.45
C PRO A 450 1.51 24.21 10.95
N TYR A 451 0.58 24.71 10.13
CA TYR A 451 0.72 24.82 8.68
C TYR A 451 1.79 25.86 8.31
N GLN A 452 3.06 25.49 8.38
CA GLN A 452 4.18 26.39 8.05
C GLN A 452 4.62 26.16 6.61
N LYS A 453 4.22 27.06 5.72
CA LYS A 453 4.74 27.08 4.35
C LYS A 453 6.25 27.31 4.35
N MET A 454 6.93 26.74 3.37
CA MET A 454 8.38 26.93 3.17
C MET A 454 8.60 28.21 2.34
N PRO A 455 9.51 29.12 2.77
CA PRO A 455 9.90 30.28 1.97
C PRO A 455 10.50 29.89 0.63
N GLY A 456 10.23 30.64 -0.43
CA GLY A 456 10.73 30.38 -1.79
C GLY A 456 12.26 30.32 -1.85
N ILE A 457 12.96 31.21 -1.15
CA ILE A 457 14.41 31.15 -1.03
C ILE A 457 14.94 29.85 -0.42
N THR A 458 14.17 29.24 0.50
CA THR A 458 14.52 27.92 1.05
C THR A 458 14.31 26.83 0.00
N ILE A 459 13.28 26.93 -0.85
CA ILE A 459 13.09 26.01 -1.98
C ILE A 459 14.23 26.16 -2.99
N GLN A 460 14.66 27.38 -3.30
CA GLN A 460 15.83 27.63 -4.17
C GLN A 460 17.11 27.05 -3.57
N ALA A 461 17.28 27.08 -2.25
CA ALA A 461 18.38 26.41 -1.57
C ALA A 461 18.29 24.88 -1.66
N GLN A 462 17.09 24.29 -1.53
CA GLN A 462 16.85 22.85 -1.69
C GLN A 462 17.19 22.37 -3.10
N THR A 463 16.72 23.08 -4.13
CA THR A 463 16.99 22.75 -5.54
C THR A 463 18.47 22.89 -5.88
N THR A 464 19.10 23.99 -5.44
CA THR A 464 20.55 24.20 -5.61
C THR A 464 21.34 23.09 -4.93
N SER A 465 20.99 22.75 -3.68
CA SER A 465 21.64 21.65 -2.95
C SER A 465 21.45 20.30 -3.63
N GLN A 466 20.26 20.00 -4.17
CA GLN A 466 19.98 18.79 -4.93
C GLN A 466 20.89 18.69 -6.16
N ILE A 467 21.05 19.76 -6.92
CA ILE A 467 21.92 19.78 -8.11
C ILE A 467 23.38 19.53 -7.70
N LEU A 468 23.89 20.27 -6.71
CA LEU A 468 25.27 20.12 -6.25
C LEU A 468 25.54 18.72 -5.67
N SER A 469 24.60 18.18 -4.90
CA SER A 469 24.76 16.86 -4.29
C SER A 469 24.75 15.75 -5.33
N ALA A 470 23.91 15.86 -6.36
CA ALA A 470 23.93 14.91 -7.47
C ALA A 470 25.26 14.97 -8.24
N VAL A 471 25.76 16.19 -8.54
CA VAL A 471 26.94 16.40 -9.38
C VAL A 471 28.25 16.09 -8.66
N LEU A 472 28.42 16.56 -7.42
CA LEU A 472 29.66 16.48 -6.66
C LEU A 472 29.73 15.26 -5.76
N ASP A 473 28.62 14.89 -5.12
CA ASP A 473 28.58 13.84 -4.10
C ASP A 473 28.03 12.51 -4.66
N GLY A 474 27.53 12.51 -5.89
CA GLY A 474 26.94 11.33 -6.54
C GLY A 474 25.61 10.91 -5.93
N GLU A 475 24.87 11.84 -5.31
CA GLU A 475 23.58 11.52 -4.72
C GLU A 475 22.55 11.14 -5.80
N PRO A 476 21.67 10.15 -5.51
CA PRO A 476 20.68 9.73 -6.48
C PRO A 476 19.61 10.82 -6.69
N LEU A 477 19.33 11.12 -7.96
CA LEU A 477 18.15 11.88 -8.35
C LEU A 477 16.91 10.98 -8.31
N LEU A 478 15.75 11.58 -8.04
CA LEU A 478 14.50 10.84 -8.07
C LEU A 478 14.11 10.54 -9.51
N SER A 479 13.86 9.26 -9.77
CA SER A 479 13.43 8.71 -11.05
C SER A 479 12.16 7.88 -10.86
N VAL A 480 11.44 7.69 -11.94
CA VAL A 480 10.26 6.83 -12.01
C VAL A 480 10.51 5.71 -13.02
N TRP A 481 9.83 4.59 -12.86
CA TRP A 481 9.85 3.57 -13.91
C TRP A 481 8.98 3.97 -15.08
N ASN A 482 9.22 3.35 -16.23
CA ASN A 482 8.29 3.43 -17.34
C ASN A 482 7.00 2.66 -17.03
N ASP A 483 5.95 2.92 -17.80
CA ASP A 483 4.62 2.35 -17.61
C ASP A 483 4.61 0.82 -17.53
N TRP A 484 5.50 0.15 -18.29
CA TRP A 484 5.63 -1.31 -18.27
C TRP A 484 6.21 -1.82 -16.95
N GLY A 485 7.26 -1.20 -16.44
CA GLY A 485 7.87 -1.54 -15.15
C GLY A 485 6.89 -1.36 -14.01
N GLU A 486 6.14 -0.26 -14.03
CA GLU A 486 5.09 0.02 -13.04
C GLU A 486 3.92 -0.96 -13.15
N GLY A 487 3.47 -1.29 -14.36
CA GLY A 487 2.44 -2.30 -14.59
C GLY A 487 2.86 -3.69 -14.10
N ALA A 488 4.11 -4.09 -14.36
CA ALA A 488 4.68 -5.34 -13.87
C ALA A 488 4.76 -5.38 -12.33
N TRP A 489 5.10 -4.26 -11.71
CA TRP A 489 5.12 -4.11 -10.25
C TRP A 489 3.73 -4.30 -9.63
N ILE A 490 2.72 -3.62 -10.19
CA ILE A 490 1.32 -3.75 -9.74
C ILE A 490 0.84 -5.20 -9.91
N LEU A 491 1.14 -5.83 -11.05
CA LEU A 491 0.78 -7.22 -11.31
C LEU A 491 1.43 -8.20 -10.32
N ALA A 492 2.72 -8.01 -10.01
CA ALA A 492 3.43 -8.86 -9.06
C ALA A 492 2.77 -8.85 -7.68
N TRP A 493 2.42 -7.66 -7.16
CA TRP A 493 1.73 -7.52 -5.89
C TRP A 493 0.28 -8.01 -5.93
N SER A 494 -0.40 -7.89 -7.08
CA SER A 494 -1.70 -8.52 -7.33
C SER A 494 -1.62 -10.04 -7.16
N ILE A 495 -0.63 -10.69 -7.77
CA ILE A 495 -0.40 -12.14 -7.70
C ILE A 495 -0.11 -12.57 -6.26
N VAL A 496 0.75 -11.83 -5.54
CA VAL A 496 1.04 -12.08 -4.13
C VAL A 496 -0.25 -12.06 -3.29
N GLY A 497 -1.09 -11.03 -3.46
CA GLY A 497 -2.39 -10.95 -2.78
C GLY A 497 -3.33 -12.13 -3.10
N GLY A 498 -3.38 -12.53 -4.37
CA GLY A 498 -4.16 -13.69 -4.82
C GLY A 498 -3.66 -15.01 -4.24
N ILE A 499 -2.35 -15.25 -4.20
CA ILE A 499 -1.73 -16.46 -3.63
C ILE A 499 -1.98 -16.54 -2.13
N ILE A 500 -1.78 -15.43 -1.39
CA ILE A 500 -2.04 -15.38 0.06
C ILE A 500 -3.50 -15.73 0.35
N ALA A 501 -4.44 -15.14 -0.39
CA ALA A 501 -5.86 -15.47 -0.28
C ALA A 501 -6.16 -16.93 -0.64
N TRP A 502 -5.49 -17.46 -1.67
CA TRP A 502 -5.66 -18.85 -2.11
C TRP A 502 -5.12 -19.88 -1.12
N GLN A 503 -4.08 -19.57 -0.36
CA GLN A 503 -3.55 -20.44 0.70
C GLN A 503 -4.28 -20.25 2.04
N SER A 504 -4.87 -19.09 2.26
CA SER A 504 -5.58 -18.76 3.49
C SER A 504 -6.87 -19.58 3.66
N ARG A 505 -7.09 -20.08 4.88
CA ARG A 505 -8.27 -20.85 5.30
C ARG A 505 -9.29 -20.02 6.10
N SER A 506 -8.90 -18.84 6.53
CA SER A 506 -9.71 -17.92 7.32
C SER A 506 -9.53 -16.50 6.79
N ILE A 507 -10.63 -15.74 6.75
CA ILE A 507 -10.62 -14.32 6.35
C ILE A 507 -9.71 -13.51 7.28
N TRP A 508 -9.69 -13.81 8.58
CA TRP A 508 -8.87 -13.09 9.55
C TRP A 508 -7.38 -13.33 9.35
N VAL A 509 -7.01 -14.57 9.02
CA VAL A 509 -5.61 -14.92 8.68
C VAL A 509 -5.18 -14.19 7.41
N TRP A 510 -6.06 -14.13 6.41
CA TRP A 510 -5.78 -13.35 5.20
C TRP A 510 -5.61 -11.85 5.51
N ILE A 511 -6.49 -11.24 6.29
CA ILE A 511 -6.37 -9.82 6.68
C ILE A 511 -5.01 -9.56 7.35
N LEU A 512 -4.63 -10.39 8.32
CA LEU A 512 -3.36 -10.24 9.03
C LEU A 512 -2.15 -10.36 8.10
N ILE A 513 -2.11 -11.38 7.22
CA ILE A 513 -1.00 -11.56 6.29
C ILE A 513 -0.98 -10.46 5.23
N ALA A 514 -2.13 -10.04 4.71
CA ALA A 514 -2.24 -8.96 3.75
C ALA A 514 -1.78 -7.62 4.35
N SER A 515 -2.19 -7.30 5.58
CA SER A 515 -1.71 -6.10 6.29
C SER A 515 -0.20 -6.13 6.52
N SER A 516 0.36 -7.27 6.92
CA SER A 516 1.81 -7.45 7.04
C SER A 516 2.52 -7.30 5.69
N GLY A 517 1.95 -7.85 4.61
CA GLY A 517 2.47 -7.70 3.25
C GLY A 517 2.46 -6.25 2.76
N ILE A 518 1.41 -5.48 3.06
CA ILE A 518 1.34 -4.04 2.73
C ILE A 518 2.37 -3.23 3.52
N LEU A 519 2.65 -3.61 4.77
CA LEU A 519 3.70 -2.99 5.57
C LEU A 519 5.08 -3.25 4.93
N VAL A 520 5.34 -4.49 4.49
CA VAL A 520 6.57 -4.86 3.78
C VAL A 520 6.68 -4.09 2.46
N LEU A 521 5.60 -4.05 1.67
CA LEU A 521 5.54 -3.26 0.44
C LEU A 521 5.87 -1.78 0.70
N SER A 522 5.26 -1.17 1.72
CA SER A 522 5.54 0.22 2.11
C SER A 522 7.02 0.43 2.47
N ALA A 523 7.63 -0.49 3.21
CA ALA A 523 9.04 -0.43 3.56
C ALA A 523 9.96 -0.59 2.34
N VAL A 524 9.61 -1.47 1.39
CA VAL A 524 10.34 -1.63 0.12
C VAL A 524 10.24 -0.35 -0.72
N CYS A 525 9.04 0.23 -0.86
CA CYS A 525 8.85 1.48 -1.57
C CYS A 525 9.63 2.65 -0.92
N LEU A 526 9.71 2.70 0.41
CA LEU A 526 10.54 3.68 1.12
C LEU A 526 12.02 3.47 0.82
N GLY A 527 12.51 2.23 0.87
CA GLY A 527 13.89 1.89 0.55
C GLY A 527 14.27 2.26 -0.89
N LEU A 528 13.39 1.96 -1.85
CA LEU A 528 13.57 2.35 -3.25
C LEU A 528 13.59 3.88 -3.41
N LEU A 529 12.70 4.61 -2.71
CA LEU A 529 12.68 6.07 -2.76
C LEU A 529 13.98 6.67 -2.21
N ILE A 530 14.51 6.12 -1.12
CA ILE A 530 15.83 6.52 -0.56
C ILE A 530 16.94 6.27 -1.59
N ALA A 531 16.84 5.20 -2.38
CA ALA A 531 17.77 4.88 -3.46
C ALA A 531 17.54 5.68 -4.76
N GLY A 532 16.57 6.61 -4.80
CA GLY A 532 16.29 7.44 -5.98
C GLY A 532 15.21 6.90 -6.91
N ILE A 533 14.48 5.86 -6.54
CA ILE A 533 13.48 5.21 -7.39
C ILE A 533 12.10 5.31 -6.74
N TRP A 534 11.20 6.08 -7.35
CA TRP A 534 9.81 6.16 -6.92
C TRP A 534 8.95 5.15 -7.68
N VAL A 535 8.33 4.22 -6.95
CA VAL A 535 7.48 3.14 -7.48
C VAL A 535 6.06 3.20 -6.93
N PRO A 536 5.05 2.66 -7.64
CA PRO A 536 3.65 2.93 -7.32
C PRO A 536 3.13 2.06 -6.16
N LEU A 537 3.14 2.63 -4.95
CA LEU A 537 2.73 1.99 -3.70
C LEU A 537 1.21 1.77 -3.61
N VAL A 538 0.42 2.82 -3.85
CA VAL A 538 -1.05 2.80 -3.69
C VAL A 538 -1.72 1.79 -4.63
N PRO A 539 -1.51 1.79 -5.96
CA PRO A 539 -2.16 0.82 -6.84
C PRO A 539 -1.72 -0.61 -6.53
N SER A 540 -0.48 -0.84 -6.09
CA SER A 540 0.01 -2.17 -5.69
C SER A 540 -0.67 -2.68 -4.41
N ALA A 541 -0.89 -1.81 -3.43
CA ALA A 541 -1.64 -2.14 -2.22
C ALA A 541 -3.12 -2.44 -2.53
N ILE A 542 -3.75 -1.62 -3.37
CA ILE A 542 -5.12 -1.84 -3.84
C ILE A 542 -5.22 -3.17 -4.62
N ALA A 543 -4.27 -3.47 -5.51
CA ALA A 543 -4.23 -4.72 -6.27
C ALA A 543 -4.17 -5.95 -5.36
N THR A 544 -3.34 -5.87 -4.32
CA THR A 544 -3.22 -6.92 -3.29
C THR A 544 -4.57 -7.18 -2.60
N ILE A 545 -5.25 -6.12 -2.17
CA ILE A 545 -6.53 -6.21 -1.43
C ILE A 545 -7.65 -6.71 -2.35
N ILE A 546 -7.82 -6.09 -3.52
CA ILE A 546 -8.91 -6.43 -4.46
C ILE A 546 -8.77 -7.87 -4.94
N THR A 547 -7.56 -8.28 -5.35
CA THR A 547 -7.33 -9.66 -5.82
C THR A 547 -7.61 -10.67 -4.70
N GLY A 548 -7.13 -10.40 -3.49
CA GLY A 548 -7.39 -11.26 -2.34
C GLY A 548 -8.88 -11.38 -2.02
N GLY A 549 -9.61 -10.27 -2.07
CA GLY A 549 -11.06 -10.24 -1.89
C GLY A 549 -11.81 -11.07 -2.92
N ILE A 550 -11.48 -10.93 -4.21
CA ILE A 550 -12.08 -11.72 -5.30
C ILE A 550 -11.90 -13.23 -5.06
N VAL A 551 -10.67 -13.65 -4.73
CA VAL A 551 -10.36 -15.06 -4.48
C VAL A 551 -11.14 -15.61 -3.29
N ILE A 552 -11.27 -14.85 -2.19
CA ILE A 552 -12.00 -15.30 -0.99
C ILE A 552 -13.50 -15.40 -1.23
N VAL A 553 -14.09 -14.41 -1.93
CA VAL A 553 -15.51 -14.44 -2.29
C VAL A 553 -15.81 -15.65 -3.17
N TYR A 554 -14.96 -15.91 -4.16
CA TYR A 554 -15.11 -17.08 -5.03
C TYR A 554 -15.04 -18.39 -4.24
N LYS A 555 -14.07 -18.53 -3.33
CA LYS A 555 -13.95 -19.72 -2.47
C LYS A 555 -15.21 -19.95 -1.63
N ARG A 556 -15.71 -18.92 -0.96
CA ARG A 556 -16.93 -19.02 -0.15
C ARG A 556 -18.16 -19.42 -0.98
N HIS A 557 -18.28 -18.85 -2.18
CA HIS A 557 -19.38 -19.20 -3.09
C HIS A 557 -19.28 -20.65 -3.58
N TYR A 558 -18.06 -21.10 -3.88
CA TYR A 558 -17.79 -22.48 -4.27
C TYR A 558 -18.12 -23.46 -3.14
N ASP A 559 -17.66 -23.17 -1.92
CA ASP A 559 -17.96 -23.98 -0.73
C ASP A 559 -19.47 -24.07 -0.49
N ASN A 560 -20.22 -22.96 -0.63
CA ASN A 560 -21.68 -22.95 -0.49
C ASN A 560 -22.41 -23.74 -1.59
N ARG A 561 -21.83 -23.85 -2.79
CA ARG A 561 -22.39 -24.66 -3.89
C ARG A 561 -22.10 -26.14 -3.72
N ALA A 562 -20.94 -26.51 -3.17
CA ALA A 562 -20.64 -27.91 -2.86
C ALA A 562 -21.54 -28.50 -1.76
N ILE A 563 -22.18 -27.64 -0.96
CA ILE A 563 -23.08 -28.01 0.15
C ILE A 563 -24.55 -28.13 -0.31
N ASN A 564 -24.94 -27.54 -1.45
CA ASN A 564 -26.30 -27.59 -2.01
C ASN A 564 -26.39 -28.59 -3.17
#